data_AF-A0A1Z8AZN7-F1
#
_entry.id   AF-A0A1Z8AZN7-F1
#
_cell.length_a   1.000
_cell.length_b   1.000
_cell.length_c   1.000
_cell.angle_alpha   90.00
_cell.angle_beta   90.00
_cell.angle_gamma   90.00
#
_symmetry.space_group_name_H-M   'P 1'
#
loop_
_entity.id
_entity.type
_entity.pdbx_description
1 polymer ?
#
loop_
_entity_poly.entity_id
_entity_poly.type
_entity_poly.pdbx_seq_one_letter_code
_entity_poly.pdbx_strand_id
1 'polypeptide(L)'
;MKLSKAIFIILLVLIIDQASKIYIKLNYTLTPSNSDPIVDWGKFQLLFYENAGAAWGMEIPGDYGKLILVIFRIFAIFGIGYWLVSSIKKNGHKILILCIALIFAGALGNI
;
A
#
# COMPACT_ATOMS: atom_id res chain seq x y z
N MET A 1 -10.77 -20.36 -0.46
CA MET A 1 -10.40 -19.86 0.89
C MET A 1 -11.61 -19.15 1.47
N LYS A 2 -11.89 -19.23 2.78
CA LYS A 2 -13.04 -18.51 3.37
C LYS A 2 -12.75 -17.00 3.40
N LEU A 3 -13.79 -16.17 3.26
CA LEU A 3 -13.69 -14.71 3.30
C LEU A 3 -13.04 -14.21 4.60
N SER A 4 -13.36 -14.81 5.75
CA SER A 4 -12.76 -14.46 7.03
C SER A 4 -11.23 -14.57 7.05
N LYS A 5 -10.67 -15.58 6.36
CA LYS A 5 -9.21 -15.72 6.24
C LYS A 5 -8.60 -14.62 5.38
N ALA A 6 -9.26 -14.26 4.27
CA ALA A 6 -8.81 -13.14 3.43
C ALA A 6 -8.84 -11.81 4.20
N ILE A 7 -9.93 -11.55 4.94
CA ILE A 7 -10.07 -10.36 5.80
C ILE A 7 -8.97 -10.31 6.86
N PHE A 8 -8.69 -11.44 7.52
CA PHE A 8 -7.62 -11.51 8.51
C PHE A 8 -6.25 -11.14 7.92
N ILE A 9 -5.93 -11.66 6.73
CA ILE A 9 -4.69 -11.32 6.02
C ILE A 9 -4.63 -9.82 5.70
N ILE A 10 -5.73 -9.26 5.18
CA ILE A 10 -5.82 -7.83 4.85
C ILE A 10 -5.58 -6.97 6.10
N LEU A 11 -6.28 -7.28 7.21
CA LEU A 11 -6.12 -6.54 8.46
C LEU A 11 -4.70 -6.62 9.01
N LEU A 12 -4.08 -7.80 8.97
CA LEU A 12 -2.71 -7.98 9.44
C LEU A 12 -1.73 -7.13 8.62
N VAL A 13 -1.85 -7.13 7.30
CA VAL A 13 -1.00 -6.32 6.40
C VAL A 13 -1.21 -4.83 6.64
N LEU A 14 -2.46 -4.37 6.77
CA LEU A 14 -2.77 -2.97 7.06
C LEU A 14 -2.22 -2.52 8.41
N ILE A 15 -2.31 -3.35 9.44
CA ILE A 15 -1.75 -3.03 10.76
C ILE A 15 -0.24 -2.85 10.66
N ILE A 16 0.47 -3.77 9.99
CA ILE A 16 1.93 -3.66 9.81
C ILE A 16 2.29 -2.42 8.99
N ASP A 17 1.59 -2.16 7.89
CA ASP A 17 1.79 -1.00 7.03
C ASP A 17 1.59 0.33 7.80
N GLN A 18 0.45 0.49 8.46
CA GLN A 18 0.13 1.74 9.16
C GLN A 18 0.97 1.92 10.43
N ALA A 19 1.20 0.86 11.20
CA ALA A 19 2.03 0.95 12.39
C ALA A 19 3.48 1.33 12.04
N SER A 20 4.05 0.74 10.98
CA SER A 20 5.40 1.11 10.52
C SER A 20 5.46 2.55 10.01
N LYS A 21 4.50 3.00 9.20
CA LYS A 21 4.41 4.39 8.73
C LYS A 21 4.30 5.39 9.88
N ILE A 22 3.40 5.14 10.83
CA ILE A 22 3.19 5.99 12.01
C ILE A 22 4.45 6.03 12.87
N TYR A 23 5.07 4.88 13.13
CA TYR A 23 6.29 4.80 13.91
C TYR A 23 7.42 5.62 13.27
N ILE A 24 7.65 5.49 11.97
CA ILE A 24 8.68 6.27 11.28
C ILE A 24 8.38 7.77 11.35
N LYS A 25 7.13 8.16 11.08
CA LYS A 25 6.72 9.57 11.06
C LYS A 25 6.79 10.26 12.43
N LEU A 26 6.64 9.51 13.53
CA LEU A 26 6.69 10.06 14.89
C LEU A 26 8.10 10.09 15.48
N ASN A 27 9.02 9.23 15.02
CA ASN A 27 10.34 9.07 15.64
C ASN A 27 11.49 9.67 14.81
N TYR A 28 11.28 9.95 13.52
CA TYR A 28 12.33 10.40 12.62
C TYR A 28 11.90 11.62 11.80
N THR A 29 12.86 12.45 11.44
CA THR A 29 12.67 13.54 10.47
C THR A 29 12.80 13.01 9.05
N LEU A 30 12.18 13.71 8.09
CA LEU A 30 12.43 13.48 6.67
C LEU A 30 13.94 13.42 6.42
N THR A 31 14.39 12.47 5.60
CA THR A 31 15.79 12.29 5.25
C THR A 31 16.12 13.17 4.04
N PRO A 32 16.66 14.40 4.20
CA PRO A 32 17.20 15.15 3.07
C PRO A 32 18.35 14.38 2.41
N SER A 33 18.63 14.69 1.15
CA SER A 33 19.61 14.00 0.30
C SER A 33 21.04 13.90 0.89
N ASN A 34 21.35 14.68 1.93
CA ASN A 34 22.66 14.76 2.58
C ASN A 34 22.65 14.29 4.04
N SER A 35 21.61 13.58 4.49
CA SER A 35 21.52 13.04 5.85
C SER A 35 21.72 11.53 5.89
N ASP A 36 22.24 11.04 7.02
CA ASP A 36 22.48 9.62 7.22
C ASP A 36 21.15 8.83 7.26
N PRO A 37 21.11 7.59 6.73
CA PRO A 37 19.95 6.72 6.83
C PRO A 37 19.56 6.45 8.29
N ILE A 38 18.28 6.16 8.52
CA ILE A 38 17.78 5.73 9.84
C ILE A 38 18.45 4.41 10.26
N VAL A 39 18.60 3.50 9.29
CA VAL A 39 19.33 2.25 9.44
C VAL A 39 20.19 2.07 8.19
N ASP A 40 21.46 1.72 8.39
CA ASP A 40 22.37 1.33 7.30
C ASP A 40 22.99 -0.04 7.61
N TRP A 41 22.65 -1.04 6.80
CA TRP A 41 23.24 -2.39 6.83
C TRP A 41 24.04 -2.68 5.55
N GLY A 42 24.59 -1.64 4.92
CA GLY A 42 25.32 -1.70 3.66
C GLY A 42 24.40 -1.82 2.45
N LYS A 43 23.82 -3.00 2.20
CA LYS A 43 22.94 -3.21 1.03
C LYS A 43 21.48 -2.80 1.28
N PHE A 44 21.11 -2.59 2.54
CA PHE A 44 19.77 -2.20 2.94
C PHE A 44 19.87 -0.92 3.74
N GLN A 45 19.10 0.09 3.31
CA GLN A 45 19.01 1.37 3.98
C GLN A 45 17.54 1.68 4.25
N LEU A 46 17.25 2.14 5.46
CA LEU A 46 15.94 2.66 5.82
C LEU A 46 15.98 4.18 5.77
N LEU A 47 15.20 4.74 4.86
CA LEU A 47 15.15 6.18 4.58
C LEU A 47 13.71 6.67 4.72
N PHE A 48 13.51 7.81 5.37
CA PHE A 48 12.18 8.40 5.48
C PHE A 48 11.96 9.41 4.35
N TYR A 49 11.14 8.99 3.37
CA TYR A 49 10.67 9.82 2.26
C TYR A 49 9.14 9.87 2.21
N GLU A 50 8.61 11.03 1.82
CA GLU A 50 7.20 11.20 1.48
C GLU A 50 7.05 11.27 -0.04
N ASN A 51 6.26 10.35 -0.62
CA ASN A 51 5.97 10.34 -2.05
C ASN A 51 4.57 10.91 -2.31
N ALA A 52 4.51 12.08 -2.96
CA ALA A 52 3.26 12.75 -3.30
C ALA A 52 2.60 12.24 -4.61
N GLY A 53 3.33 11.44 -5.40
CA GLY A 53 2.90 10.93 -6.71
C GLY A 53 2.61 9.43 -6.73
N ALA A 54 2.62 8.85 -7.94
CA ALA A 54 2.57 7.42 -8.16
C ALA A 54 3.97 6.77 -8.05
N ALA A 55 4.14 5.54 -8.53
CA ALA A 55 5.46 4.92 -8.62
C ALA A 55 6.43 5.83 -9.40
N TRP A 56 7.71 5.79 -9.05
CA TRP A 56 8.78 6.59 -9.68
C TRP A 56 8.65 8.11 -9.53
N GLY A 57 7.88 8.58 -8.54
CA GLY A 57 7.63 10.02 -8.36
C GLY A 57 6.87 10.62 -9.54
N MET A 58 6.20 9.79 -10.35
CA MET A 58 5.38 10.26 -11.45
C MET A 58 4.18 11.03 -10.87
N GLU A 59 4.24 12.34 -10.99
CA GLU A 59 3.13 13.24 -10.74
C GLU A 59 2.46 13.58 -12.07
N ILE A 60 1.13 13.55 -12.09
CA ILE A 60 0.39 14.11 -13.23
C ILE A 60 0.48 15.64 -13.08
N PRO A 61 1.07 16.36 -14.04
CA PRO A 61 1.23 17.81 -13.94
C PRO A 61 -0.13 18.52 -13.96
N GLY A 62 -0.25 19.61 -13.20
CA GLY A 62 -1.44 20.45 -13.09
C GLY A 62 -2.17 20.32 -11.75
N ASP A 63 -3.01 21.31 -11.43
CA ASP A 63 -3.70 21.44 -10.13
C ASP A 63 -4.57 20.24 -9.76
N TYR A 64 -5.01 19.48 -10.77
CA TYR A 64 -5.89 18.32 -10.60
C TYR A 64 -5.16 16.97 -10.60
N GLY A 65 -3.84 16.94 -10.81
CA GLY A 65 -3.09 15.68 -10.96
C GLY A 65 -3.21 14.76 -9.74
N LYS A 66 -3.07 15.32 -8.53
CA LYS A 66 -3.26 14.58 -7.27
C LYS A 66 -4.70 14.09 -7.10
N LEU A 67 -5.68 14.92 -7.47
CA LEU A 67 -7.10 14.55 -7.38
C LEU A 67 -7.42 13.35 -8.28
N ILE A 68 -6.94 13.36 -9.53
CA ILE A 68 -7.12 12.25 -10.47
C ILE A 68 -6.52 10.95 -9.90
N LEU A 69 -5.32 11.03 -9.32
CA LEU A 69 -4.66 9.87 -8.72
C LEU A 69 -5.45 9.30 -7.53
N VAL A 70 -5.98 10.15 -6.65
CA VAL A 70 -6.80 9.70 -5.52
C VAL A 70 -8.10 9.06 -6.01
N ILE A 71 -8.79 9.68 -6.96
CA ILE A 71 -10.02 9.13 -7.56
C ILE A 71 -9.73 7.77 -8.20
N PHE A 72 -8.66 7.67 -8.99
CA PHE A 72 -8.23 6.42 -9.60
C PHE A 72 -7.99 5.32 -8.56
N ARG A 73 -7.29 5.64 -7.45
CA ARG A 73 -7.05 4.68 -6.36
C ARG A 73 -8.36 4.19 -5.75
N ILE A 74 -9.31 5.08 -5.49
CA ILE A 74 -10.63 4.72 -4.96
C ILE A 74 -11.35 3.75 -5.90
N PHE A 75 -11.43 4.07 -7.20
CA PHE A 75 -12.03 3.17 -8.20
C PHE A 75 -11.31 1.82 -8.27
N ALA A 76 -9.98 1.81 -8.25
CA ALA A 76 -9.19 0.59 -8.27
C ALA A 76 -9.48 -0.31 -7.06
N ILE A 77 -9.61 0.25 -5.85
CA ILE A 77 -9.96 -0.52 -4.65
C ILE A 77 -11.33 -1.18 -4.79
N PHE A 78 -12.34 -0.46 -5.26
CA PHE A 78 -13.65 -1.07 -5.48
C PHE A 78 -13.58 -2.21 -6.50
N GLY A 79 -12.83 -2.03 -7.59
CA GLY A 79 -12.62 -3.07 -8.60
C GLY A 79 -11.92 -4.31 -8.04
N ILE A 80 -10.83 -4.13 -7.30
CA ILE A 80 -10.06 -5.24 -6.69
C ILE A 80 -10.88 -5.92 -5.58
N GLY A 81 -11.61 -5.14 -4.78
CA GLY A 81 -12.49 -5.67 -3.73
C GLY A 81 -13.63 -6.53 -4.32
N TYR A 82 -14.25 -6.07 -5.40
CA TYR A 82 -15.22 -6.87 -6.14
C TYR A 82 -14.58 -8.16 -6.70
N TRP A 83 -13.39 -8.06 -7.30
CA TRP A 83 -12.67 -9.21 -7.82
C TRP A 83 -12.32 -10.23 -6.73
N LEU A 84 -11.93 -9.77 -5.54
CA LEU A 84 -11.67 -10.61 -4.37
C LEU A 84 -12.92 -11.38 -3.95
N VAL A 85 -14.03 -10.68 -3.74
CA VAL A 85 -15.31 -11.29 -3.32
C VAL A 85 -15.81 -12.26 -4.38
N SER A 86 -15.75 -11.89 -5.65
CA SER A 86 -16.14 -12.74 -6.77
C SER A 86 -15.29 -14.01 -6.84
N SER A 87 -13.97 -13.89 -6.69
CA SER A 87 -13.04 -15.03 -6.69
C SER A 87 -13.29 -15.99 -5.53
N ILE A 88 -13.64 -15.47 -4.36
CA ILE A 88 -14.00 -16.29 -3.19
C ILE A 88 -15.32 -17.03 -3.44
N LYS A 89 -16.37 -16.32 -3.92
CA LYS A 89 -17.69 -16.91 -4.22
C LYS A 89 -17.62 -17.99 -5.29
N LYS A 90 -16.72 -17.83 -6.27
CA LYS A 90 -16.47 -18.81 -7.35
C LYS A 90 -15.55 -19.96 -6.94
N ASN A 91 -15.22 -20.11 -5.64
CA ASN A 91 -14.29 -21.13 -5.14
C ASN A 91 -12.92 -21.12 -5.85
N GLY A 92 -12.42 -19.93 -6.20
CA GLY A 92 -11.13 -19.76 -6.87
C GLY A 92 -9.96 -20.35 -6.08
N HIS A 93 -8.86 -20.60 -6.80
CA HIS A 93 -7.65 -21.19 -6.22
C HIS A 93 -7.15 -20.38 -5.01
N LYS A 94 -6.70 -21.07 -3.95
CA LYS A 94 -6.32 -20.41 -2.68
C LYS A 94 -5.21 -19.37 -2.88
N ILE A 95 -4.23 -19.68 -3.73
CA ILE A 95 -3.12 -18.77 -4.06
C ILE A 95 -3.64 -17.51 -4.75
N LEU A 96 -4.58 -17.63 -5.70
CA LEU A 96 -5.17 -16.48 -6.36
C LEU A 96 -5.83 -15.53 -5.35
N ILE A 97 -6.66 -16.08 -4.46
CA ILE A 97 -7.35 -15.28 -3.45
C ILE A 97 -6.34 -14.62 -2.49
N LEU A 98 -5.25 -15.30 -2.15
CA LEU A 98 -4.16 -14.73 -1.35
C LEU A 98 -3.51 -13.54 -2.07
N CYS A 99 -3.13 -13.70 -3.33
CA CYS A 99 -2.53 -12.62 -4.13
C CYS A 99 -3.46 -11.41 -4.22
N ILE A 100 -4.75 -11.62 -4.50
CA ILE A 100 -5.73 -10.52 -4.57
C ILE A 100 -5.86 -9.83 -3.21
N ALA A 101 -5.89 -10.58 -2.11
CA ALA A 101 -5.97 -10.01 -0.76
C ALA A 101 -4.76 -9.13 -0.42
N LEU A 102 -3.55 -9.55 -0.81
CA LEU A 102 -2.33 -8.76 -0.61
C LEU A 102 -2.33 -7.48 -1.46
N ILE A 103 -2.74 -7.58 -2.74
CA ILE A 103 -2.88 -6.42 -3.63
C ILE A 103 -3.92 -5.43 -3.06
N PHE A 104 -5.07 -5.93 -2.60
CA PHE A 104 -6.11 -5.12 -2.01
C PHE A 104 -5.63 -4.40 -0.74
N ALA A 105 -4.94 -5.11 0.16
CA ALA A 105 -4.39 -4.53 1.37
C ALA A 105 -3.37 -3.43 1.08
N GLY A 106 -2.46 -3.66 0.13
CA GLY A 106 -1.47 -2.66 -0.29
C GLY A 106 -2.10 -1.44 -0.96
N ALA A 107 -3.15 -1.63 -1.77
CA ALA A 107 -3.90 -0.51 -2.35
C ALA A 107 -4.61 0.31 -1.27
N LEU A 108 -5.25 -0.37 -0.30
CA LEU A 108 -5.99 0.28 0.78
C LEU A 108 -5.09 1.03 1.78
N GLY A 109 -3.90 0.51 2.08
CA GLY A 109 -2.94 1.19 2.97
C GLY A 109 -2.24 2.41 2.35
N ASN A 110 -2.35 2.61 1.03
CA ASN A 110 -1.73 3.72 0.29
C ASN A 110 -2.75 4.70 -0.31
N ILE A 111 -4.03 4.56 0.03
CA ILE A 111 -5.00 5.66 -0.09
C ILE A 111 -4.73 6.67 1.01
#